data_AF-A0A959VV90-F1
#
_entry.id   AF-A0A959VV90-F1
#
_cell.length_a   1.000
_cell.length_b   1.000
_cell.length_c   1.000
_cell.angle_alpha   90.00
_cell.angle_beta   90.00
_cell.angle_gamma   90.00
#
_symmetry.space_group_name_H-M   'P 1'
#
loop_
_entity.id
_entity.type
_entity.pdbx_description
1 polymer ?
#
loop_
_entity_poly.entity_id
_entity_poly.type
_entity_poly.pdbx_seq_one_letter_code
_entity_poly.pdbx_strand_id
1 'polypeptide(L)' 'HIVCDDCGKVEPFEDEALEEAIHHIRRKGFSLESHEVTLHGHCAECR' A
#
# COMPACT_ATOMS: atom_id res chain seq x y z
N HIS A 1 3.79 0.24 2.26
CA HIS A 1 4.57 1.32 2.90
C HIS A 1 3.97 2.67 2.53
N ILE A 2 4.13 3.70 3.35
CA ILE A 2 3.67 5.06 3.07
C ILE A 2 4.88 5.92 2.70
N VAL A 3 4.80 6.66 1.60
CA VAL A 3 5.83 7.58 1.09
C VAL A 3 5.33 9.02 1.18
N CYS A 4 6.15 9.91 1.73
CA CYS A 4 5.92 11.35 1.67
C CYS A 4 6.33 11.90 0.30
N ASP A 5 5.42 12.58 -0.39
CA ASP A 5 5.69 13.11 -1.74
C ASP A 5 6.59 14.36 -1.73
N ASP A 6 6.74 15.03 -0.59
CA ASP A 6 7.60 16.23 -0.48
C ASP A 6 9.04 15.90 -0.08
N CYS A 7 9.22 15.07 0.93
CA CYS A 7 10.54 14.79 1.52
C CYS A 7 11.04 13.35 1.30
N GLY A 8 10.23 12.48 0.71
CA GLY A 8 10.60 11.09 0.43
C GLY A 8 10.65 10.19 1.66
N LYS A 9 10.21 10.66 2.84
CA LYS A 9 10.14 9.84 4.06
C LYS A 9 9.29 8.59 3.81
N VAL A 10 9.80 7.43 4.20
CA VAL A 10 9.10 6.14 4.08
C VAL A 10 8.79 5.58 5.46
N GLU A 11 7.54 5.20 5.69
CA GLU A 11 7.11 4.50 6.90
C GLU A 11 6.47 3.14 6.57
N PRO A 12 6.74 2.09 7.38
CA PRO A 12 6.06 0.82 7.23
C PRO A 12 4.56 1.01 7.50
N PHE A 13 3.75 0.25 6.77
CA PHE A 13 2.29 0.26 6.88
C PHE A 13 1.81 -1.18 6.76
N GLU A 14 0.97 -1.58 7.69
CA GLU A 14 0.28 -2.87 7.75
C GLU A 14 -1.17 -2.62 8.14
N ASP A 15 -2.11 -3.18 7.40
CA ASP A 15 -3.55 -3.08 7.66
C ASP A 15 -4.22 -4.41 7.29
N GLU A 16 -4.70 -5.14 8.30
CA GLU A 16 -5.27 -6.49 8.12
C GLU A 16 -6.49 -6.48 7.19
N ALA A 17 -7.35 -5.46 7.27
CA ALA A 17 -8.56 -5.39 6.46
C ALA A 17 -8.24 -5.17 4.97
N LEU A 18 -7.22 -4.37 4.67
CA LEU A 18 -6.74 -4.18 3.31
C LEU A 18 -6.11 -5.47 2.76
N GLU A 19 -5.29 -6.14 3.55
CA GLU A 19 -4.67 -7.43 3.17
C GLU A 19 -5.74 -8.48 2.85
N GLU A 20 -6.75 -8.60 3.71
CA GLU A 20 -7.90 -9.46 3.45
C GLU A 20 -8.60 -9.08 2.15
N ALA A 21 -8.87 -7.79 1.92
CA ALA A 21 -9.54 -7.33 0.70
C ALA A 21 -8.75 -7.73 -0.57
N ILE A 22 -7.42 -7.61 -0.55
CA ILE A 22 -6.55 -7.98 -1.67
C ILE A 22 -6.60 -9.49 -1.92
N HIS A 23 -6.53 -10.30 -0.87
CA HIS A 23 -6.59 -11.77 -0.97
C HIS A 23 -7.90 -12.28 -1.60
N HIS A 24 -8.99 -11.52 -1.47
CA HIS A 24 -10.27 -11.88 -2.07
C HIS A 24 -10.44 -11.45 -3.54
N ILE A 25 -9.49 -10.69 -4.10
CA ILE A 25 -9.54 -10.26 -5.50
C ILE A 25 -9.38 -11.48 -6.42
N ARG A 26 -10.45 -11.81 -7.15
CA ARG A 26 -10.41 -12.82 -8.21
C ARG A 26 -10.57 -12.16 -9.58
N ARG A 27 -9.56 -12.31 -10.45
CA ARG A 27 -9.60 -11.82 -11.84
C ARG A 27 -9.52 -13.01 -12.80
N LYS A 28 -10.52 -13.12 -13.67
CA LYS A 28 -10.54 -14.19 -14.70
C LYS A 28 -9.29 -14.08 -15.57
N GLY A 29 -8.61 -15.22 -15.76
CA GLY A 29 -7.40 -15.30 -16.59
C GLY A 29 -6.10 -14.97 -15.88
N PHE A 30 -6.12 -14.68 -14.57
CA PHE A 30 -4.92 -14.38 -13.78
C PHE A 30 -4.80 -15.32 -12.58
N SER A 31 -3.58 -15.79 -12.33
CA SER A 31 -3.17 -16.38 -11.05
C SER A 31 -2.28 -15.36 -10.35
N LEU A 32 -2.67 -14.91 -9.17
CA LEU A 32 -1.94 -13.90 -8.40
C LEU A 32 -0.88 -14.61 -7.55
N GLU A 33 0.39 -14.22 -7.69
CA GLU A 33 1.51 -14.76 -6.88
C GLU A 33 1.94 -13.81 -5.76
N SER A 34 1.78 -12.51 -5.96
CA SER A 34 2.12 -11.47 -4.98
C SER A 34 1.35 -10.18 -5.24
N HIS A 35 1.39 -9.27 -4.27
CA HIS A 35 0.91 -7.89 -4.39
C HIS A 35 1.91 -6.94 -3.74
N GLU A 36 1.92 -5.69 -4.20
CA GLU A 36 2.67 -4.59 -3.60
C GLU A 36 1.74 -3.38 -3.43
N VAL A 37 1.71 -2.80 -2.23
CA VAL A 37 0.92 -1.61 -1.94
C VAL A 37 1.82 -0.49 -1.40
N THR A 38 1.79 0.62 -2.12
CA THR A 38 2.46 1.87 -1.76
C THR A 38 1.42 2.97 -1.63
N LEU A 39 1.36 3.56 -0.44
CA LEU A 39 0.50 4.70 -0.16
C LEU A 39 1.34 5.98 -0.30
N HIS A 40 0.75 7.01 -0.90
CA HIS A 40 1.39 8.32 -1.08
C HIS A 40 0.65 9.39 -0.29
N GLY A 41 1.38 10.34 0.28
CA GLY A 41 0.80 11.43 1.05
C GLY A 41 1.84 12.42 1.59
N HIS A 42 1.48 13.14 2.65
CA HIS A 42 2.33 14.16 3.28
C HIS A 42 2.57 13.83 4.75
N CYS A 43 3.85 13.70 5.15
CA CYS A 43 4.21 13.44 6.53
C CYS A 43 3.88 14.65 7.44
N ALA A 44 3.90 14.45 8.75
CA ALA A 44 3.58 15.51 9.70
C ALA A 44 4.53 16.71 9.64
N GLU A 45 5.75 16.54 9.12
CA GLU A 45 6.75 17.59 8.98
C GLU A 45 6.57 18.43 7.71
N CYS A 46 5.84 17.90 6.71
CA CYS A 46 5.60 18.57 5.42
C CYS A 46 4.17 19.11 5.27
N ARG A 47 3.31 18.87 6.26
CA ARG A 47 2.00 19.54 6.39
C ARG A 47 2.14 20.86 7.13
#